data_AF-A0A7C6RB58-F1
#
_entry.id   AF-A0A7C6RB58-F1
#
_cell.length_a   1.000
_cell.length_b   1.000
_cell.length_c   1.000
_cell.angle_alpha   90.00
_cell.angle_beta   90.00
_cell.angle_gamma   90.00
#
_symmetry.space_group_name_H-M   'P 1'
#
loop_
_entity.id
_entity.type
_entity.pdbx_description
1 polymer ?
#
loop_
_entity_poly.entity_id
_entity_poly.type
_entity_poly.pdbx_seq_one_letter_code
_entity_poly.pdbx_strand_id
1 'polypeptide(L)'
;MVTIAWGITGCGHFLEENLALIRKLPRVDVFLSRAAVEVMKIYKFDPEQLHGPGVRLYREGAYSAPVIGRFYNGYYKVLIIAPATSNSVAKFVAGISDTLVTNLFAHAGKCRVPIIVLPSDQEEEVTSPGPRGMVQLFPRPIDLENTARLKSFPGVIVVSGMEELEKCLDAYL
;
A
#
# COMPACT_ATOMS: atom_id res chain seq x y z
N MET A 1 -9.03 10.12 -18.70
CA MET A 1 -7.88 10.32 -17.79
C MET A 1 -8.02 9.35 -16.64
N VAL A 2 -7.08 8.42 -16.51
CA VAL A 2 -7.14 7.29 -15.57
C VAL A 2 -6.28 7.62 -14.35
N THR A 3 -6.71 7.20 -13.15
CA THR A 3 -6.14 7.60 -11.85
C THR A 3 -5.25 6.49 -11.27
N ILE A 4 -4.32 6.80 -10.39
CA ILE A 4 -3.59 5.80 -9.58
C ILE A 4 -4.36 5.53 -8.29
N ALA A 5 -4.53 4.27 -7.89
CA ALA A 5 -5.01 3.92 -6.56
C ALA A 5 -3.80 3.65 -5.65
N TRP A 6 -3.76 4.25 -4.46
CA TRP A 6 -2.67 4.09 -3.50
C TRP A 6 -3.18 3.64 -2.13
N GLY A 7 -3.02 2.37 -1.80
CA GLY A 7 -3.31 1.81 -0.48
C GLY A 7 -2.16 2.01 0.51
N ILE A 8 -2.46 2.51 1.70
CA ILE A 8 -1.52 2.62 2.82
C ILE A 8 -2.04 1.76 3.96
N THR A 9 -1.14 0.96 4.54
CA THR A 9 -1.43 0.11 5.71
C THR A 9 -0.75 0.66 6.97
N GLY A 10 -0.98 0.04 8.12
CA GLY A 10 -0.45 0.48 9.42
C GLY A 10 1.04 0.21 9.61
N CYS A 11 1.89 0.79 8.76
CA CYS A 11 3.34 0.66 8.82
C CYS A 11 4.01 2.03 8.88
N GLY A 12 4.98 2.19 9.78
CA GLY A 12 5.81 3.40 9.87
C GLY A 12 7.03 3.36 8.95
N HIS A 13 7.55 2.16 8.66
CA HIS A 13 8.65 1.97 7.71
C HIS A 13 8.22 2.43 6.31
N PHE A 14 9.08 3.21 5.65
CA PHE A 14 8.85 3.91 4.38
C PHE A 14 7.69 4.92 4.36
N LEU A 15 7.02 5.20 5.49
CA LEU A 15 5.79 6.00 5.47
C LEU A 15 6.05 7.40 4.91
N GLU A 16 7.07 8.11 5.42
CA GLU A 16 7.36 9.49 5.03
C GLU A 16 7.68 9.59 3.53
N GLU A 17 8.50 8.68 3.03
CA GLU A 17 8.93 8.61 1.63
C GLU A 17 7.74 8.36 0.70
N ASN A 18 6.84 7.45 1.09
CA ASN A 18 5.60 7.20 0.35
C ASN A 18 4.69 8.44 0.34
N LEU A 19 4.51 9.12 1.48
CA LEU A 19 3.71 10.35 1.55
C LEU A 19 4.33 11.47 0.70
N ALA A 20 5.66 11.58 0.66
CA ALA A 20 6.37 12.55 -0.17
C ALA A 20 6.18 12.26 -1.67
N LEU A 21 6.21 10.99 -2.07
CA LEU A 21 5.98 10.57 -3.45
C LEU A 21 4.53 10.83 -3.90
N ILE A 22 3.54 10.47 -3.07
CA ILE A 22 2.11 10.71 -3.34
C ILE A 22 1.82 12.18 -3.67
N ARG A 23 2.44 13.12 -2.94
CA ARG A 23 2.23 14.57 -3.14
C ARG A 23 2.72 15.08 -4.50
N LYS A 24 3.62 14.36 -5.16
CA LYS A 24 4.15 14.70 -6.49
C LYS A 24 3.28 14.18 -7.63
N LEU A 25 2.32 13.30 -7.35
CA LEU A 25 1.52 12.65 -8.39
C LEU A 25 0.43 13.59 -8.94
N PRO A 26 0.20 13.58 -10.26
CA PRO A 26 -0.78 14.47 -10.88
C PRO A 26 -2.23 14.09 -10.56
N ARG A 27 -2.51 12.80 -10.33
CA ARG A 27 -3.84 12.30 -9.95
C ARG A 27 -3.77 10.96 -9.22
N VAL A 28 -4.15 10.95 -7.95
CA VAL A 28 -4.08 9.76 -7.09
C VAL A 28 -5.25 9.73 -6.11
N ASP A 29 -5.88 8.56 -5.98
CA ASP A 29 -6.81 8.28 -4.88
C ASP A 29 -6.04 7.51 -3.80
N VAL A 30 -5.92 8.06 -2.61
CA VAL A 30 -5.22 7.48 -1.46
C VAL A 30 -6.21 6.79 -0.54
N PHE A 31 -5.95 5.54 -0.20
CA PHE A 31 -6.80 4.69 0.61
C PHE A 31 -6.07 4.28 1.88
N LEU A 32 -6.61 4.71 3.02
CA LEU A 32 -6.02 4.43 4.32
C LEU A 32 -6.81 3.34 5.03
N SER A 33 -6.14 2.26 5.43
CA SER A 33 -6.71 1.36 6.42
C SER A 33 -6.90 2.06 7.77
N ARG A 34 -7.71 1.51 8.67
CA ARG A 34 -7.86 2.07 10.03
C ARG A 34 -6.51 2.18 10.74
N ALA A 35 -5.70 1.13 10.65
CA ALA A 35 -4.36 1.09 11.22
C ALA A 35 -3.40 2.12 10.58
N ALA A 36 -3.54 2.42 9.28
CA ALA A 36 -2.75 3.47 8.65
C ALA A 36 -3.03 4.84 9.28
N VAL A 37 -4.30 5.19 9.52
CA VAL A 37 -4.67 6.46 10.15
C VAL A 37 -4.09 6.57 11.56
N GLU A 38 -4.08 5.48 12.33
CA GLU A 38 -3.49 5.45 13.67
C GLU A 38 -1.96 5.60 13.62
N VAL A 39 -1.29 4.85 12.73
CA VAL A 39 0.16 4.90 12.58
C VAL A 39 0.62 6.27 12.09
N MET A 40 -0.05 6.87 11.12
CA MET A 40 0.27 8.23 10.67
C MET A 40 0.29 9.23 11.83
N LYS A 41 -0.68 9.15 12.76
CA LYS A 41 -0.70 9.99 13.96
C LYS A 41 0.50 9.75 14.89
N ILE A 42 0.90 8.48 15.08
CA ILE A 42 2.08 8.12 15.88
C ILE A 42 3.34 8.78 15.32
N TYR A 43 3.48 8.79 13.99
CA TYR A 43 4.59 9.42 13.28
C TYR A 43 4.38 10.92 13.01
N LYS A 44 3.37 11.55 13.64
CA LYS A 44 3.04 12.98 13.52
C LYS A 44 2.70 13.43 12.09
N PHE A 45 2.23 12.52 11.25
CA PHE A 45 1.65 12.83 9.95
C PHE A 45 0.13 13.00 10.07
N ASP A 46 -0.38 14.12 9.59
CA ASP A 46 -1.82 14.31 9.40
C ASP A 46 -2.21 13.88 7.98
N PRO A 47 -3.11 12.89 7.79
CA PRO A 47 -3.64 12.53 6.49
C PRO A 47 -4.20 13.70 5.68
N GLU A 48 -4.71 14.73 6.36
CA GLU A 48 -5.22 15.94 5.70
C GLU A 48 -4.07 16.75 5.05
N GLN A 49 -2.80 16.53 5.42
CA GLN A 49 -1.68 17.19 4.73
C GLN A 49 -1.30 16.55 3.39
N LEU A 50 -2.08 15.58 2.92
CA LEU A 50 -1.93 15.00 1.57
C LEU A 50 -2.72 15.77 0.51
N HIS A 51 -3.42 16.85 0.87
CA HIS A 51 -4.20 17.65 -0.08
C HIS A 51 -3.35 18.22 -1.21
N GLY A 52 -3.80 17.97 -2.44
CA GLY A 52 -3.29 18.54 -3.69
C GLY A 52 -4.39 18.45 -4.75
N PRO A 53 -4.35 19.25 -5.84
CA PRO A 53 -5.44 19.32 -6.82
C PRO A 53 -5.78 17.96 -7.48
N GLY A 54 -4.86 16.99 -7.41
CA GLY A 54 -5.05 15.62 -7.91
C GLY A 54 -5.24 14.54 -6.84
N VAL A 55 -5.19 14.86 -5.55
CA VAL A 55 -5.22 13.87 -4.46
C VAL A 55 -6.62 13.76 -3.87
N ARG A 56 -7.16 12.55 -3.76
CA ARG A 56 -8.41 12.28 -3.04
C ARG A 56 -8.17 11.26 -1.94
N LEU A 57 -8.63 11.54 -0.73
CA LEU A 57 -8.43 10.68 0.43
C LEU A 57 -9.67 9.84 0.74
N TYR A 58 -9.47 8.54 0.95
CA TYR A 58 -10.47 7.56 1.37
C TYR A 58 -10.01 6.87 2.64
N ARG A 59 -10.79 7.01 3.72
CA ARG A 59 -10.54 6.32 4.98
C ARG A 59 -11.43 5.08 5.07
N GLU A 60 -10.88 3.99 5.60
CA GLU A 60 -11.63 2.77 5.84
C GLU A 60 -12.80 3.01 6.80
N GLY A 61 -14.02 2.77 6.31
CA GLY A 61 -15.26 2.96 7.07
C GLY A 61 -16.22 1.79 6.87
N ALA A 62 -16.82 1.71 5.68
CA ALA A 62 -17.77 0.66 5.32
C ALA A 62 -17.08 -0.69 5.07
N TYR A 63 -17.59 -1.76 5.69
CA TYR A 63 -17.06 -3.12 5.57
C TYR A 63 -17.04 -3.66 4.13
N SER A 64 -18.00 -3.25 3.30
CA SER A 64 -18.09 -3.64 1.89
C SER A 64 -17.18 -2.82 0.96
N ALA A 65 -16.47 -1.81 1.49
CA ALA A 65 -15.60 -0.90 0.75
C ALA A 65 -16.17 -0.45 -0.63
N PRO A 66 -17.35 0.21 -0.71
CA PRO A 66 -18.05 0.47 -1.98
C PRO A 66 -17.23 1.15 -3.08
N VAL A 67 -16.21 1.92 -2.69
CA VAL A 67 -15.27 2.59 -3.60
C VAL A 67 -14.52 1.62 -4.52
N ILE A 68 -14.38 0.33 -4.16
CA ILE A 68 -13.79 -0.69 -5.03
C ILE A 68 -14.52 -0.85 -6.36
N GLY A 69 -15.79 -0.44 -6.44
CA GLY A 69 -16.57 -0.46 -7.67
C GLY A 69 -15.94 0.33 -8.82
N ARG A 70 -15.01 1.24 -8.51
CA ARG A 70 -14.22 1.97 -9.51
C ARG A 70 -13.30 1.08 -10.35
N PHE A 71 -12.82 -0.05 -9.81
CA PHE A 71 -12.02 -1.00 -10.60
C PHE A 71 -12.83 -1.61 -11.75
N TYR A 72 -14.11 -1.91 -11.54
CA TYR A 72 -14.98 -2.49 -12.57
C TYR A 72 -15.22 -1.56 -13.77
N ASN A 73 -15.01 -0.25 -13.58
CA ASN A 73 -15.21 0.76 -14.62
C ASN A 73 -13.89 1.21 -15.26
N GLY A 74 -12.77 0.51 -15.00
CA GLY A 74 -11.46 0.87 -15.55
C GLY A 74 -10.93 2.22 -15.06
N TYR A 75 -11.37 2.67 -13.88
CA TYR A 75 -11.01 4.00 -13.36
C TYR A 75 -9.53 4.10 -12.93
N TYR A 76 -8.92 2.98 -12.57
CA TYR A 76 -7.53 2.91 -12.10
C TYR A 76 -6.62 2.21 -13.12
N LYS A 77 -5.44 2.79 -13.39
CA LYS A 77 -4.41 2.16 -14.24
C LYS A 77 -3.62 1.10 -13.49
N VAL A 78 -3.39 1.36 -12.22
CA VAL A 78 -2.54 0.58 -11.33
C VAL A 78 -3.01 0.77 -9.90
N LEU A 79 -2.89 -0.29 -9.09
CA LEU A 79 -2.98 -0.23 -7.64
C LEU A 79 -1.58 -0.31 -7.05
N ILE A 80 -1.22 0.66 -6.23
CA ILE A 80 -0.01 0.63 -5.42
C ILE A 80 -0.43 0.38 -3.97
N ILE A 81 0.24 -0.52 -3.25
CA ILE A 81 0.07 -0.70 -1.81
C ILE A 81 1.43 -0.51 -1.15
N ALA A 82 1.64 0.67 -0.59
CA ALA A 82 2.94 1.07 -0.06
C ALA A 82 2.78 2.13 1.05
N PRO A 83 3.31 1.89 2.26
CA PRO A 83 3.83 0.61 2.75
C PRO A 83 2.73 -0.44 3.02
N ALA A 84 3.07 -1.72 2.85
CA ALA A 84 2.23 -2.89 3.15
C ALA A 84 2.78 -3.68 4.35
N THR A 85 2.01 -3.78 5.44
CA THR A 85 2.38 -4.59 6.61
C THR A 85 2.40 -6.08 6.30
N SER A 86 3.20 -6.87 7.02
CA SER A 86 3.17 -8.34 7.00
C SER A 86 1.77 -8.91 7.24
N ASN A 87 0.96 -8.29 8.12
CA ASN A 87 -0.46 -8.66 8.29
C ASN A 87 -1.25 -8.52 6.98
N SER A 88 -1.08 -7.42 6.25
CA SER A 88 -1.81 -7.21 4.99
C SER A 88 -1.31 -8.15 3.91
N VAL A 89 0.01 -8.37 3.82
CA VAL A 89 0.62 -9.35 2.91
C VAL A 89 0.11 -10.77 3.18
N ALA A 90 0.05 -11.20 4.44
CA ALA A 90 -0.52 -12.49 4.82
C ALA A 90 -2.00 -12.61 4.37
N LYS A 91 -2.79 -11.56 4.55
CA LYS A 91 -4.18 -11.52 4.07
C LYS A 91 -4.28 -11.59 2.54
N PHE A 92 -3.40 -10.90 1.81
CA PHE A 92 -3.33 -10.99 0.35
C PHE A 92 -3.07 -12.43 -0.11
N VAL A 93 -2.05 -13.08 0.49
CA VAL A 93 -1.67 -14.47 0.17
C VAL A 93 -2.78 -15.46 0.53
N ALA A 94 -3.48 -15.25 1.64
CA ALA A 94 -4.59 -16.08 2.08
C ALA A 94 -5.92 -15.78 1.34
N GLY A 95 -5.97 -14.74 0.51
CA GLY A 95 -7.21 -14.32 -0.17
C GLY A 95 -8.25 -13.68 0.74
N ILE A 96 -7.85 -13.14 1.90
CA ILE A 96 -8.74 -12.46 2.85
C ILE A 96 -8.88 -10.99 2.44
N SER A 97 -10.12 -10.54 2.20
CA SER A 97 -10.47 -9.16 1.79
C SER A 97 -11.47 -8.52 2.76
N ASP A 98 -11.02 -8.24 3.99
CA ASP A 98 -11.83 -7.75 5.12
C ASP A 98 -11.51 -6.31 5.57
N THR A 99 -10.53 -5.65 4.94
CA THR A 99 -10.18 -4.24 5.15
C THR A 99 -10.32 -3.48 3.84
N LEU A 100 -10.26 -2.14 3.87
CA LEU A 100 -10.30 -1.35 2.64
C LEU A 100 -9.15 -1.76 1.70
N VAL A 101 -7.93 -1.86 2.23
CA VAL A 101 -6.74 -2.17 1.42
C VAL A 101 -6.76 -3.61 0.90
N THR A 102 -7.21 -4.58 1.69
CA THR A 102 -7.30 -5.98 1.22
C THR A 102 -8.43 -6.19 0.21
N ASN A 103 -9.52 -5.40 0.30
CA ASN A 103 -10.52 -5.33 -0.77
C ASN A 103 -9.94 -4.73 -2.06
N LEU A 104 -9.17 -3.63 -1.99
CA LEU A 104 -8.52 -3.06 -3.18
C LEU A 104 -7.63 -4.10 -3.86
N PHE A 105 -6.77 -4.80 -3.09
CA PHE A 105 -5.89 -5.84 -3.62
C PHE A 105 -6.68 -6.94 -4.36
N ALA A 106 -7.68 -7.52 -3.70
CA ALA A 106 -8.47 -8.61 -4.27
C ALA A 106 -9.22 -8.18 -5.54
N HIS A 107 -9.79 -6.97 -5.55
CA HIS A 107 -10.59 -6.49 -6.67
C HIS A 107 -9.76 -5.96 -7.85
N ALA A 108 -8.59 -5.36 -7.59
CA ALA A 108 -7.62 -5.06 -8.64
C ALA A 108 -7.20 -6.33 -9.38
N GLY A 109 -6.86 -7.40 -8.64
CA GLY A 109 -6.49 -8.69 -9.22
C GLY A 109 -7.63 -9.30 -10.05
N LYS A 110 -8.87 -9.30 -9.53
CA LYS A 110 -10.06 -9.77 -10.26
C LYS A 110 -10.29 -8.99 -11.56
N CYS A 111 -9.98 -7.70 -11.57
CA CYS A 111 -10.14 -6.83 -12.74
C CYS A 111 -8.89 -6.79 -13.65
N ARG A 112 -7.86 -7.59 -13.34
CA ARG A 112 -6.57 -7.60 -14.04
C ARG A 112 -5.89 -6.22 -14.09
N VAL A 113 -6.13 -5.41 -13.06
CA VAL A 113 -5.40 -4.14 -12.88
C VAL A 113 -4.05 -4.48 -12.24
N PRO A 114 -2.92 -4.02 -12.82
CA PRO A 114 -1.59 -4.24 -12.25
C PRO A 114 -1.51 -3.78 -10.80
N ILE A 115 -0.81 -4.55 -9.97
CA ILE A 115 -0.63 -4.27 -8.54
C ILE A 115 0.86 -4.17 -8.24
N ILE A 116 1.29 -3.07 -7.61
CA ILE A 116 2.63 -2.92 -7.05
C ILE A 116 2.50 -2.93 -5.53
N VAL A 117 3.29 -3.76 -4.84
CA VAL A 117 3.29 -3.86 -3.38
C VAL A 117 4.70 -3.60 -2.86
N LEU A 118 4.82 -2.71 -1.87
CA LEU A 118 6.04 -2.49 -1.09
C LEU A 118 5.81 -3.04 0.33
N PRO A 119 6.14 -4.31 0.61
CA PRO A 119 6.10 -4.88 1.95
C PRO A 119 7.08 -4.18 2.90
N SER A 120 6.73 -4.08 4.17
CA SER A 120 7.62 -3.59 5.22
C SER A 120 8.69 -4.60 5.63
N ASP A 121 8.40 -5.89 5.45
CA ASP A 121 9.18 -7.01 5.97
C ASP A 121 9.67 -7.88 4.79
N GLN A 122 10.89 -7.65 4.31
CA GLN A 122 11.43 -8.32 3.11
C GLN A 122 12.81 -8.95 3.29
N GLU A 123 13.57 -8.49 4.27
CA GLU A 123 14.90 -8.98 4.59
C GLU A 123 14.89 -9.62 5.99
N GLU A 124 15.88 -10.46 6.29
CA GLU A 124 15.99 -11.15 7.59
C GLU A 124 16.19 -10.17 8.75
N GLU A 125 16.67 -8.97 8.45
CA GLU A 125 16.93 -7.92 9.41
C GLU A 125 16.56 -6.56 8.80
N VAL A 126 15.68 -5.83 9.47
CA VAL A 126 15.23 -4.52 9.02
C VAL A 126 15.43 -3.51 10.14
N THR A 127 16.15 -2.43 9.86
CA THR A 127 16.20 -1.27 10.76
C THR A 127 15.07 -0.32 10.39
N SER A 128 14.05 -0.24 11.25
CA SER A 128 12.90 0.64 11.04
C SER A 128 12.95 1.87 11.95
N PRO A 129 12.50 3.04 11.47
CA PRO A 129 12.16 4.15 12.35
C PRO A 129 11.07 3.68 13.32
N GLY A 130 11.25 3.98 14.61
CA GLY A 130 10.24 3.82 15.64
C GLY A 130 10.02 5.14 16.39
N PRO A 131 8.95 5.25 17.20
CA PRO A 131 8.60 6.51 17.87
C PRO A 131 9.66 7.04 18.85
N ARG A 132 10.61 6.19 19.27
CA ARG A 132 11.70 6.52 20.22
C ARG A 132 13.11 6.39 19.61
N GLY A 133 13.22 6.24 18.29
CA GLY A 133 14.49 5.99 17.60
C GLY A 133 14.42 4.74 16.71
N MET A 134 15.56 4.34 16.16
CA MET A 134 15.67 3.17 15.29
C MET A 134 15.46 1.88 16.07
N VAL A 135 14.69 0.96 15.49
CA VAL A 135 14.39 -0.37 16.05
C VAL A 135 14.81 -1.42 15.04
N GLN A 136 15.59 -2.39 15.51
CA GLN A 136 15.98 -3.56 14.74
C GLN A 136 14.87 -4.61 14.83
N LEU A 137 14.40 -5.06 13.68
CA LEU A 137 13.32 -6.03 13.54
C LEU A 137 13.84 -7.25 12.79
N PHE A 138 13.34 -8.42 13.18
CA PHE A 138 13.71 -9.70 12.59
C PHE A 138 12.44 -10.36 12.05
N PRO A 139 12.12 -10.19 10.75
CA PRO A 139 10.98 -10.85 10.13
C PRO A 139 11.01 -12.36 10.35
N ARG A 140 9.86 -12.93 10.70
CA ARG A 140 9.76 -14.35 10.98
C ARG A 140 9.72 -15.13 9.66
N PRO A 141 10.02 -16.45 9.67
CA PRO A 141 9.95 -17.27 8.46
C PRO A 141 8.62 -17.14 7.69
N ILE A 142 7.49 -17.01 8.40
CA ILE A 142 6.17 -16.84 7.77
C ILE A 142 6.01 -15.50 7.04
N ASP A 143 6.67 -14.45 7.53
CA ASP A 143 6.60 -13.12 6.91
C ASP A 143 7.37 -13.15 5.56
N LEU A 144 8.55 -13.79 5.55
CA LEU A 144 9.35 -14.03 4.34
C LEU A 144 8.65 -14.97 3.35
N GLU A 145 8.06 -16.07 3.84
CA GLU A 145 7.31 -17.02 3.01
C GLU A 145 6.12 -16.33 2.32
N ASN A 146 5.35 -15.52 3.05
CA ASN A 146 4.22 -14.80 2.47
C ASN A 146 4.67 -13.79 1.41
N THR A 147 5.74 -13.05 1.66
CA THR A 147 6.32 -12.14 0.66
C THR A 147 6.80 -12.89 -0.59
N ALA A 148 7.43 -14.06 -0.42
CA ALA A 148 7.85 -14.91 -1.54
C ALA A 148 6.65 -15.49 -2.32
N ARG A 149 5.60 -15.93 -1.63
CA ARG A 149 4.36 -16.40 -2.26
C ARG A 149 3.66 -15.28 -3.02
N LEU A 150 3.61 -14.07 -2.46
CA LEU A 150 3.01 -12.91 -3.12
C LEU A 150 3.69 -12.58 -4.46
N LYS A 151 5.01 -12.74 -4.56
CA LYS A 151 5.77 -12.57 -5.83
C LYS A 151 5.31 -13.48 -6.96
N SER A 152 4.70 -14.62 -6.63
CA SER A 152 4.17 -15.56 -7.64
C SER A 152 2.78 -15.19 -8.16
N PHE A 153 2.11 -14.18 -7.59
CA PHE A 153 0.75 -13.83 -7.97
C PHE A 153 0.72 -13.13 -9.34
N PRO A 154 -0.14 -13.57 -10.29
CA PRO A 154 -0.24 -12.94 -11.60
C PRO A 154 -0.61 -11.46 -11.48
N GLY A 155 0.14 -10.60 -12.19
CA GLY A 155 -0.11 -9.16 -12.21
C GLY A 155 0.31 -8.40 -10.95
N VAL A 156 1.02 -9.06 -10.02
CA VAL A 156 1.59 -8.45 -8.82
C VAL A 156 3.10 -8.29 -8.97
N ILE A 157 3.58 -7.08 -8.72
CA ILE A 157 5.01 -6.74 -8.62
C ILE A 157 5.29 -6.44 -7.15
N VAL A 158 6.18 -7.19 -6.52
CA VAL A 158 6.63 -6.94 -5.14
C VAL A 158 8.00 -6.29 -5.21
N VAL A 159 8.07 -5.00 -4.87
CA VAL A 159 9.29 -4.20 -4.92
C VAL A 159 10.02 -4.22 -3.57
N SER A 160 11.35 -4.06 -3.57
CA SER A 160 12.18 -4.16 -2.36
C SER A 160 12.49 -2.83 -1.67
N GLY A 161 12.03 -1.70 -2.23
CA GLY A 161 12.33 -0.37 -1.69
C GLY A 161 11.75 0.75 -2.54
N MET A 162 11.97 1.99 -2.09
CA MET A 162 11.43 3.19 -2.76
C MET A 162 11.96 3.39 -4.18
N GLU A 163 13.24 3.08 -4.45
CA GLU A 163 13.82 3.23 -5.79
C GLU A 163 13.12 2.34 -6.82
N GLU A 164 12.91 1.07 -6.49
CA GLU A 164 12.21 0.13 -7.37
C GLU A 164 10.72 0.49 -7.49
N LEU A 165 10.09 0.96 -6.39
CA LEU A 165 8.73 1.46 -6.42
C LEU A 165 8.56 2.62 -7.42
N GLU A 166 9.44 3.63 -7.35
CA GLU A 166 9.42 4.79 -8.25
C GLU A 166 9.62 4.35 -9.71
N LYS A 167 10.60 3.49 -9.97
CA LYS A 167 10.86 2.94 -11.31
C LYS A 167 9.66 2.18 -11.88
N CYS A 168 8.96 1.39 -11.05
CA CYS A 168 7.74 0.70 -11.50
C CYS A 168 6.58 1.67 -11.73
N LEU A 169 6.47 2.72 -10.91
CA LEU A 169 5.43 3.73 -11.02
C LEU A 169 5.54 4.57 -12.30
N ASP A 170 6.76 4.86 -12.78
CA ASP A 170 7.00 5.63 -14.01
C ASP A 170 6.30 5.03 -15.24
N ALA A 171 6.08 3.71 -15.28
CA ALA A 171 5.35 3.06 -16.37
C ALA A 171 3.86 3.45 -16.45
N TYR A 172 3.32 4.13 -15.43
CA TYR A 172 1.90 4.46 -15.30
C TYR A 172 1.59 5.95 -15.28
N LEU A 173 2.61 6.80 -15.13
CA LEU A 173 2.53 8.26 -15.22
C LEU A 173 2.37 8.71 -16.68
#